data_AF-A0A7C9IGN8-F1
#
_entry.id   AF-A0A7C9IGN8-F1
#
_cell.length_a   1.000
_cell.length_b   1.000
_cell.length_c   1.000
_cell.angle_alpha   90.00
_cell.angle_beta   90.00
_cell.angle_gamma   90.00
#
_symmetry.space_group_name_H-M   'P 1'
#
loop_
_entity.id
_entity.type
_entity.pdbx_description
1 polymer ?
#
loop_
_entity_poly.entity_id
_entity_poly.type
_entity_poly.pdbx_seq_one_letter_code
_entity_poly.pdbx_strand_id
1 'polypeptide(L)' 'MKTKTLLAALALTALPGLAAAQCFGDHAKEQVTMSCAAGSVFDAETQRCVPTTG' A
#
# COMPACT_ATOMS: atom_id res chain seq x y z
N MET A 1 -2.73 -32.35 17.27
CA MET A 1 -1.71 -31.42 16.75
C MET A 1 -1.80 -31.28 15.22
N LYS A 2 -1.73 -32.39 14.44
CA LYS A 2 -1.74 -32.37 12.96
C LYS A 2 -2.97 -31.73 12.30
N THR A 3 -4.17 -31.92 12.86
CA THR A 3 -5.40 -31.34 12.34
C THR A 3 -5.48 -29.83 12.58
N LYS A 4 -5.00 -29.37 13.75
CA LYS A 4 -4.95 -27.95 14.12
C LYS A 4 -3.94 -27.17 13.25
N THR A 5 -2.81 -27.78 12.90
CA THR A 5 -1.82 -27.19 11.99
C THR A 5 -2.33 -27.09 10.55
N LEU A 6 -3.11 -28.08 10.09
CA LEU A 6 -3.73 -28.05 8.75
C LEU A 6 -4.77 -26.92 8.63
N LEU A 7 -5.61 -26.74 9.65
CA LEU A 7 -6.57 -25.63 9.72
C LEU A 7 -5.87 -24.27 9.74
N ALA A 8 -4.80 -24.12 10.52
CA ALA A 8 -4.03 -22.88 10.56
C ALA A 8 -3.35 -22.57 9.22
N ALA A 9 -2.79 -23.57 8.53
CA ALA A 9 -2.17 -23.40 7.22
C ALA A 9 -3.20 -22.98 6.16
N LEU A 10 -4.38 -23.62 6.15
CA LEU A 10 -5.46 -23.30 5.22
C LEU A 10 -6.02 -21.89 5.45
N ALA A 11 -6.13 -21.47 6.71
CA ALA A 11 -6.45 -20.09 7.05
C ALA A 11 -5.40 -19.13 6.48
N LEU A 12 -4.10 -19.41 6.70
CA LEU A 12 -2.99 -18.56 6.23
C LEU A 12 -2.96 -18.35 4.72
N THR A 13 -3.27 -19.39 3.94
CA THR A 13 -3.29 -19.31 2.47
C THR A 13 -4.48 -18.53 1.91
N ALA A 14 -5.54 -18.33 2.71
CA ALA A 14 -6.72 -17.56 2.30
C ALA A 14 -6.57 -16.04 2.53
N LEU A 15 -5.62 -15.60 3.35
CA LEU A 15 -5.41 -14.18 3.65
C LEU A 15 -5.09 -13.31 2.42
N PRO A 16 -4.23 -13.72 1.46
CA PRO A 16 -3.91 -12.91 0.29
C PRO A 16 -5.14 -12.62 -0.60
N GLY A 17 -6.07 -13.57 -0.69
CA GLY A 17 -7.33 -13.39 -1.44
C GLY A 17 -8.28 -12.39 -0.77
N LEU A 18 -8.26 -12.31 0.56
CA LEU A 18 -9.02 -11.32 1.33
C LEU A 18 -8.35 -9.93 1.29
N ALA A 19 -7.02 -9.89 1.25
CA ALA A 19 -6.25 -8.65 1.12
C ALA A 19 -6.43 -7.96 -0.24
N ALA A 20 -6.63 -8.73 -1.31
CA ALA A 20 -6.87 -8.18 -2.64
C ALA A 20 -8.12 -7.26 -2.70
N ALA A 21 -9.16 -7.54 -1.91
CA ALA A 21 -10.36 -6.69 -1.87
C ALA A 21 -10.15 -5.35 -1.14
N GLN A 22 -9.12 -5.24 -0.29
CA GLN A 22 -8.76 -4.01 0.42
C GLN A 22 -8.19 -2.96 -0.54
N CYS A 23 -7.52 -3.41 -1.61
CA CYS A 23 -6.85 -2.54 -2.56
C CYS A 23 -7.83 -1.93 -3.58
N PHE A 24 -9.00 -2.56 -3.77
CA PHE A 24 -10.02 -2.14 -4.74
C PHE A 24 -11.33 -1.62 -4.10
N GLY A 25 -11.47 -1.67 -2.77
CA GLY A 25 -12.63 -1.17 -2.02
C GLY A 25 -12.53 0.32 -1.63
N ASP A 26 -13.35 0.79 -0.67
CA ASP A 26 -13.37 2.18 -0.16
C ASP A 26 -12.00 2.73 0.30
N HIS A 27 -11.03 1.87 0.59
CA HIS A 27 -9.63 2.22 0.87
C HIS A 27 -8.79 2.55 -0.37
N ALA A 28 -9.31 2.40 -1.60
CA ALA A 28 -8.70 2.97 -2.79
C ALA A 28 -8.63 4.52 -2.74
N LYS A 29 -9.33 5.12 -1.78
CA LYS A 29 -9.28 6.55 -1.47
C LYS A 29 -8.30 6.89 -0.34
N GLU A 30 -7.57 5.92 0.20
CA GLU A 30 -6.41 6.23 1.06
C GLU A 30 -5.47 7.05 0.18
N GLN A 31 -5.51 8.37 0.37
CA GLN A 31 -4.70 9.30 -0.39
C GLN A 31 -3.26 8.92 -0.07
N VAL A 32 -2.63 8.17 -0.98
CA VAL A 32 -1.21 7.87 -0.91
C VAL A 32 -0.49 9.19 -1.14
N THR A 33 -0.33 9.96 -0.07
CA THR A 33 0.46 11.17 -0.07
C THR A 33 1.92 10.75 -0.13
N MET A 34 2.41 10.58 -1.36
CA MET A 34 3.83 10.41 -1.61
C MET A 34 4.53 11.72 -1.25
N SER A 35 5.20 11.73 -0.10
CA SER A 35 6.00 12.88 0.33
C SER A 35 7.27 12.93 -0.52
N CYS A 36 7.61 14.10 -1.04
CA CYS A 36 8.92 14.30 -1.66
C CYS A 36 10.04 14.24 -0.61
N ALA A 37 11.25 13.91 -1.06
CA ALA A 37 12.44 13.97 -0.19
C ALA A 37 12.61 15.37 0.41
N ALA A 38 13.27 15.47 1.57
CA ALA A 38 13.54 16.75 2.22
C ALA A 38 14.29 17.71 1.27
N GLY A 39 13.84 18.95 1.19
CA GLY A 39 14.38 19.94 0.24
C GLY A 39 13.90 19.77 -1.20
N SER A 40 12.83 19.00 -1.43
CA SER A 40 12.15 18.91 -2.72
C SER A 40 10.65 19.17 -2.58
N VAL A 41 10.03 19.73 -3.62
CA VAL A 41 8.60 19.99 -3.73
C VAL A 41 8.00 19.25 -4.92
N PHE A 42 6.74 18.84 -4.80
CA PHE A 42 6.04 18.18 -5.89
C PHE A 42 5.63 19.21 -6.95
N ASP A 43 6.11 18.99 -8.17
CA ASP A 43 5.75 19.73 -9.37
C ASP A 43 4.63 18.96 -10.09
N ALA A 44 3.44 19.56 -10.15
CA ALA A 44 2.26 18.93 -10.73
C ALA A 44 2.26 18.92 -12.28
N GLU A 45 3.05 19.78 -12.91
CA GLU A 45 3.13 19.88 -14.37
C GLU A 45 3.99 18.74 -14.94
N THR A 46 5.10 18.44 -14.27
CA THR A 46 6.04 17.38 -14.65
C THR A 46 5.79 16.07 -13.89
N GLN A 47 4.90 16.06 -12.91
CA GLN A 47 4.63 14.95 -11.99
C GLN A 47 5.90 14.41 -11.29
N ARG A 48 6.79 15.31 -10.88
CA ARG A 48 8.09 14.96 -10.27
C ARG A 48 8.36 15.79 -9.01
N CYS A 49 9.19 15.25 -8.13
CA CYS A 49 9.79 16.05 -7.06
C CYS A 49 10.96 16.85 -7.63
N VAL A 50 10.88 18.18 -7.53
CA VAL A 50 11.94 19.10 -7.95
C VAL A 50 12.61 19.75 -6.72
N PRO A 51 13.91 20.10 -6.76
CA PRO A 51 14.58 20.74 -5.64
C PRO A 51 13.88 22.05 -5.26
N THR A 52 13.69 22.30 -3.97
CA THR A 52 13.28 23.61 -3.47
C THR A 52 14.45 24.55 -3.69
N THR A 53 14.36 25.42 -4.69
CA THR A 53 15.35 26.48 -4.90
C THR A 53 15.28 27.43 -3.71
N GLY A 54 16.37 27.52 -2.94
CA GLY A 54 16.58 28.57 -1.93
C GLY A 54 17.08 29.86 -2.53
#